data_AF-A0A943YNM1-F1
#
_entry.id   AF-A0A943YNM1-F1
#
_cell.length_a   1.000
_cell.length_b   1.000
_cell.length_c   1.000
_cell.angle_alpha   90.00
_cell.angle_beta   90.00
_cell.angle_gamma   90.00
#
_symmetry.space_group_name_H-M   'P 1'
#
loop_
_entity.id
_entity.type
_entity.pdbx_description
1 polymer ?
#
loop_
_entity_poly.entity_id
_entity_poly.type
_entity_poly.pdbx_seq_one_letter_code
_entity_poly.pdbx_strand_id
1 'polypeptide(L)'
;MPQYEARPAPAAPAPVPEAPPEPVQERLPETEPLPAQEKEPMFAGEREPVRVIGEALELYILAQQGDNLLVIDKHAAHERMIYDRLRRREAEVMSQNCLEPVPYTPDRAAAAALSEELPLINSLGFGLEPFGNGTFVLRSTPCGLEPGEALSAL
;
A
#
# COMPACT_ATOMS: atom_id res chain seq x y z
N MET A 1 -17.43 75.58 -30.58
CA MET A 1 -16.84 74.59 -31.52
C MET A 1 -15.51 75.17 -32.00
N PRO A 2 -14.37 74.48 -31.85
CA PRO A 2 -13.93 73.41 -32.78
C PRO A 2 -13.40 72.16 -32.04
N GLN A 3 -13.66 70.93 -32.51
CA GLN A 3 -12.95 70.11 -33.54
C GLN A 3 -11.61 69.49 -33.08
N TYR A 4 -11.57 68.15 -33.23
CA TYR A 4 -10.52 67.21 -32.86
C TYR A 4 -9.63 66.92 -34.07
N GLU A 5 -8.29 66.93 -33.92
CA GLU A 5 -7.40 66.22 -34.84
C GLU A 5 -6.23 65.56 -34.09
N ALA A 6 -5.96 64.32 -34.49
CA ALA A 6 -5.01 63.40 -33.89
C ALA A 6 -3.55 63.76 -34.22
N ARG A 7 -2.62 63.40 -33.33
CA ARG A 7 -1.17 63.38 -33.63
C ARG A 7 -0.62 61.94 -33.67
N PRO A 8 0.32 61.67 -34.59
CA PRO A 8 0.74 60.33 -34.99
C PRO A 8 1.71 59.67 -34.01
N ALA A 9 1.73 58.34 -34.02
CA ALA A 9 2.63 57.52 -33.23
C ALA A 9 4.10 57.62 -33.71
N PRO A 10 5.09 57.72 -32.80
CA PRO A 10 6.50 57.63 -33.17
C PRO A 10 6.92 56.17 -33.45
N ALA A 11 7.84 56.03 -34.41
CA ALA A 11 8.28 54.81 -35.05
C ALA A 11 9.08 53.84 -34.14
N ALA A 12 8.96 52.54 -34.45
CA ALA A 12 9.66 51.46 -33.76
C ALA A 12 11.17 51.42 -34.10
N PRO A 13 12.06 51.11 -33.14
CA PRO A 13 13.45 50.74 -33.44
C PRO A 13 13.55 49.28 -33.93
N ALA A 14 14.55 49.01 -34.78
CA ALA A 14 14.79 47.73 -35.45
C ALA A 14 15.22 46.61 -34.48
N PRO A 15 15.05 45.31 -34.83
CA PRO A 15 15.39 44.21 -33.94
C PRO A 15 16.91 43.99 -33.91
N VAL A 16 17.47 43.94 -32.71
CA VAL A 16 18.82 43.41 -32.45
C VAL A 16 18.71 41.87 -32.43
N PRO A 17 19.63 41.11 -33.03
CA PRO A 17 19.56 39.66 -33.01
C PRO A 17 19.70 39.16 -31.56
N GLU A 18 18.66 38.49 -31.10
CA GLU A 18 18.59 37.85 -29.78
C GLU A 18 19.50 36.61 -29.79
N ALA A 19 20.60 36.66 -29.02
CA ALA A 19 21.40 35.47 -28.75
C ALA A 19 20.53 34.47 -27.96
N PRO A 20 20.62 33.15 -28.25
CA PRO A 20 19.82 32.17 -27.53
C PRO A 20 20.11 32.26 -26.02
N PRO A 21 19.07 32.17 -25.17
CA PRO A 21 19.26 32.27 -23.73
C PRO A 21 20.16 31.13 -23.26
N GLU A 22 21.25 31.46 -22.59
CA GLU A 22 21.99 30.48 -21.79
C GLU A 22 21.03 29.92 -20.72
N PRO A 23 21.06 28.61 -20.44
CA PRO A 23 20.15 28.01 -19.48
C PRO A 23 20.43 28.62 -18.10
N VAL A 24 19.50 29.44 -17.63
CA VAL A 24 19.43 29.89 -16.24
C VAL A 24 19.18 28.62 -15.42
N GLN A 25 20.24 28.10 -14.82
CA GLN A 25 20.12 27.06 -13.80
C GLN A 25 19.44 27.71 -12.60
N GLU A 26 18.13 27.52 -12.51
CA GLU A 26 17.34 27.81 -11.32
C GLU A 26 17.93 26.98 -10.18
N ARG A 27 18.80 27.62 -9.37
CA ARG A 27 19.27 27.01 -8.14
C ARG A 27 18.07 26.90 -7.22
N LEU A 28 17.50 25.69 -7.16
CA LEU A 28 16.69 25.27 -6.04
C LEU A 28 17.42 25.73 -4.77
N PRO A 29 16.76 26.43 -3.83
CA PRO A 29 17.37 26.67 -2.54
C PRO A 29 17.80 25.30 -2.01
N GLU A 30 19.08 25.16 -1.70
CA GLU A 30 19.56 24.04 -0.91
C GLU A 30 18.73 24.08 0.37
N THR A 31 17.74 23.20 0.45
CA THR A 31 17.16 22.83 1.73
C THR A 31 18.33 22.25 2.49
N GLU A 32 18.92 23.05 3.39
CA GLU A 32 19.73 22.50 4.46
C GLU A 32 18.95 21.31 5.00
N PRO A 33 19.51 20.09 5.01
CA PRO A 33 18.82 18.98 5.60
C PRO A 33 18.55 19.41 7.05
N LEU A 34 17.27 19.64 7.35
CA LEU A 34 16.80 19.68 8.73
C LEU A 34 17.51 18.52 9.41
N PRO A 35 18.20 18.75 10.55
CA PRO A 35 18.90 17.67 11.21
C PRO A 35 17.92 16.52 11.30
N ALA A 36 18.29 15.39 10.70
CA ALA A 36 17.51 14.19 10.81
C ALA A 36 17.44 13.96 12.31
N GLN A 37 16.34 14.36 12.93
CA GLN A 37 15.99 13.89 14.23
C GLN A 37 15.83 12.41 13.98
N GLU A 38 16.89 11.66 14.28
CA GLU A 38 16.78 10.28 14.65
C GLU A 38 15.62 10.29 15.65
N LYS A 39 14.44 9.91 15.18
CA LYS A 39 13.33 9.64 16.08
C LYS A 39 13.89 8.50 16.88
N GLU A 40 14.45 8.81 18.05
CA GLU A 40 14.74 7.79 19.04
C GLU A 40 13.49 6.94 19.07
N PRO A 41 13.61 5.61 18.88
CA PRO A 41 12.46 4.75 18.93
C PRO A 41 11.74 5.11 20.22
N MET A 42 10.51 5.62 20.10
CA MET A 42 9.69 6.14 21.21
C MET A 42 9.47 5.10 22.32
N PHE A 43 9.95 3.86 22.08
CA PHE A 43 9.83 2.66 22.87
C PHE A 43 11.20 1.96 23.11
N ALA A 44 12.33 2.69 23.15
CA ALA A 44 13.61 2.16 23.64
C ALA A 44 13.74 2.39 25.16
N GLY A 45 13.15 1.48 25.92
CA GLY A 45 13.20 1.42 27.38
C GLY A 45 12.43 0.21 27.89
N GLU A 46 12.48 -0.04 29.20
CA GLU A 46 11.53 -0.96 29.84
C GLU A 46 10.11 -0.44 29.55
N ARG A 47 9.36 -1.20 28.77
CA ARG A 47 8.01 -0.79 28.38
C ARG A 47 7.11 -0.87 29.59
N GLU A 48 6.64 0.27 30.05
CA GLU A 48 5.60 0.33 31.07
C GLU A 48 4.38 -0.49 30.65
N PRO A 49 3.65 -1.09 31.61
CA PRO A 49 2.51 -1.93 31.31
C PRO A 49 1.44 -1.12 30.55
N VAL A 50 0.96 -1.70 29.46
CA VAL A 50 -0.11 -1.11 28.64
C VAL A 50 -1.47 -1.49 29.23
N ARG A 51 -2.32 -0.50 29.51
CA ARG A 51 -3.71 -0.71 29.94
C ARG A 51 -4.67 -0.22 28.86
N VAL A 52 -5.50 -1.12 28.34
CA VAL A 52 -6.56 -0.74 27.39
C VAL A 52 -7.61 0.10 28.11
N ILE A 53 -7.94 1.26 27.55
CA ILE A 53 -8.94 2.21 28.06
C ILE A 53 -10.29 1.93 27.39
N GLY A 54 -10.30 1.71 26.08
CA GLY A 54 -11.51 1.49 25.29
C GLY A 54 -11.24 1.52 23.78
N GLU A 55 -12.30 1.69 23.01
CA GLU A 55 -12.28 1.79 21.54
C GLU A 55 -12.91 3.11 21.09
N ALA A 56 -12.37 3.70 20.02
CA ALA A 56 -12.92 4.88 19.38
C ALA A 56 -13.24 4.59 17.91
N LEU A 57 -14.41 5.06 17.46
CA LEU A 57 -14.88 4.96 16.07
C LEU A 57 -14.93 3.54 15.50
N GLU A 58 -14.89 2.51 16.36
CA GLU A 58 -14.79 1.11 15.95
C GLU A 58 -13.52 0.78 15.13
N LEU A 59 -12.53 1.68 15.12
CA LEU A 59 -11.31 1.59 14.31
C LEU A 59 -10.04 1.66 15.15
N TYR A 60 -10.09 2.35 16.29
CA TYR A 60 -8.90 2.61 17.11
C TYR A 60 -9.03 2.01 18.51
N ILE A 61 -8.02 1.28 18.95
CA ILE A 61 -7.85 0.89 20.35
C ILE A 61 -7.14 2.04 21.06
N LEU A 62 -7.73 2.51 22.16
CA LEU A 62 -7.13 3.49 23.06
C LEU A 62 -6.48 2.77 24.23
N ALA A 63 -5.20 3.02 24.47
CA ALA A 63 -4.47 2.41 25.57
C ALA A 63 -3.57 3.42 26.29
N GLN A 64 -3.45 3.28 27.61
CA GLN A 64 -2.55 4.06 28.44
C GLN A 64 -1.23 3.29 28.61
N GLN A 65 -0.11 3.99 28.45
CA GLN A 65 1.21 3.51 28.83
C GLN A 65 1.92 4.63 29.61
N GLY A 66 1.90 4.53 30.94
CA GLY A 66 2.33 5.62 31.82
C GLY A 66 1.47 6.86 31.67
N ASP A 67 2.15 7.97 31.39
CA ASP A 67 1.54 9.26 31.09
C ASP A 67 1.19 9.43 29.59
N ASN A 68 1.43 8.40 28.77
CA ASN A 68 1.18 8.44 27.33
C ASN A 68 -0.17 7.80 26.96
N LEU A 69 -0.87 8.43 26.02
CA LEU A 69 -2.01 7.84 25.32
C LEU A 69 -1.53 7.24 23.99
N LEU A 70 -1.74 5.93 23.84
CA LEU A 70 -1.57 5.22 22.60
C LEU A 70 -2.90 5.15 21.85
N VAL A 71 -2.86 5.51 20.57
CA VAL A 71 -3.96 5.35 19.62
C VAL A 71 -3.52 4.34 18.58
N ILE A 72 -4.12 3.16 18.59
CA ILE A 72 -3.68 2.02 17.77
C ILE A 72 -4.75 1.74 16.73
N ASP A 73 -4.39 1.80 15.45
CA ASP A 73 -5.25 1.33 14.37
C ASP A 73 -5.43 -0.19 14.46
N LYS A 74 -6.67 -0.64 14.65
CA LYS A 74 -7.02 -2.05 14.83
C LYS A 74 -6.69 -2.89 13.60
N HIS A 75 -6.87 -2.33 12.40
CA HIS A 75 -6.62 -3.04 11.14
C HIS A 75 -5.12 -3.23 10.93
N ALA A 76 -4.34 -2.14 11.00
CA ALA A 76 -2.89 -2.22 10.85
C ALA A 76 -2.24 -3.10 11.94
N ALA A 77 -2.74 -3.05 13.18
CA ALA A 77 -2.26 -3.92 14.25
C ALA A 77 -2.59 -5.40 13.98
N HIS A 78 -3.80 -5.71 13.52
CA HIS A 78 -4.20 -7.08 13.20
C HIS A 78 -3.37 -7.66 12.05
N GLU A 79 -3.22 -6.90 10.95
CA GLU A 79 -2.40 -7.30 9.81
C GLU A 79 -0.93 -7.48 10.20
N ARG A 80 -0.40 -6.59 11.05
CA ARG A 80 0.98 -6.72 11.53
C ARG A 80 1.16 -7.99 12.36
N MET A 81 0.21 -8.31 13.24
CA MET A 81 0.24 -9.56 14.02
C MET A 81 0.21 -10.79 13.12
N ILE A 82 -0.64 -10.81 12.10
CA ILE A 82 -0.72 -11.90 11.12
C ILE A 82 0.61 -12.02 10.35
N TYR A 83 1.11 -10.91 9.82
CA TYR A 83 2.36 -10.86 9.06
C TYR A 83 3.55 -11.36 9.89
N ASP A 84 3.73 -10.85 11.11
CA ASP A 84 4.86 -11.23 11.96
C ASP A 84 4.82 -12.73 12.31
N ARG A 85 3.61 -13.27 12.56
CA ARG A 85 3.39 -14.70 12.80
C ARG A 85 3.72 -15.56 11.57
N LEU A 86 3.23 -15.17 10.38
CA LEU A 86 3.53 -15.86 9.11
C LEU A 86 5.03 -15.80 8.79
N ARG A 87 5.66 -14.63 8.96
CA ARG A 87 7.08 -14.41 8.68
C ARG A 87 7.98 -15.30 9.53
N ARG A 88 7.63 -15.52 10.80
CA ARG A 88 8.41 -16.41 11.69
C ARG A 88 8.11 -17.89 11.47
N ARG A 89 7.15 -18.24 10.60
CA ARG A 89 6.61 -19.60 10.44
C ARG A 89 6.17 -20.22 11.78
N GLU A 90 5.79 -19.38 12.74
CA GLU A 90 5.38 -19.80 14.09
C GLU A 90 3.91 -20.26 14.13
N ALA A 91 3.16 -20.03 13.05
CA ALA A 91 1.84 -20.59 12.88
C ALA A 91 1.80 -21.53 11.69
N GLU A 92 1.20 -22.68 11.93
CA GLU A 92 0.68 -23.54 10.88
C GLU A 92 -0.34 -22.73 10.06
N VAL A 93 -0.21 -22.78 8.73
CA VAL A 93 -1.15 -22.09 7.86
C VAL A 93 -2.47 -22.85 7.92
N MET A 94 -3.41 -22.33 8.72
CA MET A 94 -4.71 -22.95 8.87
C MET A 94 -5.52 -22.78 7.60
N SER A 95 -6.11 -23.87 7.12
CA SER A 95 -7.06 -23.85 6.00
C SER A 95 -8.48 -24.15 6.49
N GLN A 96 -9.46 -23.62 5.77
CA GLN A 96 -10.87 -23.83 5.97
C GLN A 96 -11.47 -24.43 4.70
N ASN A 97 -12.15 -25.56 4.83
CA ASN A 97 -12.83 -26.18 3.70
C ASN A 97 -13.98 -25.28 3.22
N CYS A 98 -14.10 -25.16 1.91
CA CYS A 98 -15.26 -24.55 1.27
C CYS A 98 -16.50 -25.42 1.53
N LEU A 99 -17.67 -24.79 1.68
CA LEU A 99 -18.93 -25.51 1.80
C LEU A 99 -19.21 -26.35 0.55
N GLU A 100 -18.88 -25.79 -0.62
CA GLU A 100 -18.94 -26.45 -1.92
C GLU A 100 -17.64 -26.16 -2.69
N PRO A 101 -17.12 -27.11 -3.46
CA PRO A 101 -15.93 -26.87 -4.29
C PRO A 101 -16.22 -25.80 -5.35
N VAL A 102 -15.30 -24.83 -5.50
CA VAL A 102 -15.49 -23.70 -6.43
C VAL A 102 -14.60 -23.90 -7.67
N PRO A 103 -15.15 -24.00 -8.89
CA PRO A 103 -14.35 -24.09 -10.10
C PRO A 103 -13.67 -22.76 -10.41
N TYR A 104 -12.43 -22.82 -10.88
CA TYR A 104 -11.64 -21.66 -11.26
C TYR A 104 -10.94 -21.91 -12.60
N THR A 105 -11.22 -21.07 -13.59
CA THR A 105 -10.59 -21.13 -14.91
C THR A 105 -9.84 -19.82 -15.16
N PRO A 106 -8.57 -19.72 -14.73
CA PRO A 106 -7.73 -18.57 -15.02
C PRO A 106 -7.36 -18.50 -16.51
N ASP A 107 -6.70 -17.41 -16.90
CA ASP A 107 -6.06 -17.35 -18.22
C ASP A 107 -4.93 -18.38 -18.35
N ARG A 108 -4.46 -18.57 -19.59
CA ARG A 108 -3.45 -19.60 -19.90
C ARG A 108 -2.13 -19.40 -19.15
N ALA A 109 -1.69 -18.16 -18.94
CA ALA A 109 -0.42 -17.88 -18.28
C ALA A 109 -0.54 -18.17 -16.78
N ALA A 110 -1.61 -17.72 -16.14
CA ALA A 110 -1.91 -18.01 -14.75
C ALA A 110 -2.14 -19.52 -14.51
N ALA A 111 -2.84 -20.22 -15.41
CA ALA A 111 -3.03 -21.67 -15.31
C ALA A 111 -1.70 -22.44 -15.35
N ALA A 112 -0.74 -22.00 -16.17
CA ALA A 112 0.60 -22.59 -16.22
C ALA A 112 1.37 -22.34 -14.91
N ALA A 113 1.39 -21.10 -14.44
CA ALA A 113 2.06 -20.73 -13.19
C ALA A 113 1.48 -21.49 -11.98
N LEU A 114 0.15 -21.57 -11.87
CA LEU A 114 -0.51 -22.32 -10.81
C LEU A 114 -0.15 -23.80 -10.87
N SER A 115 -0.10 -24.39 -12.07
CA SER A 115 0.27 -25.80 -12.23
C SER A 115 1.70 -26.09 -11.76
N GLU A 116 2.64 -25.17 -12.02
CA GLU A 116 4.04 -25.28 -11.60
C GLU A 116 4.19 -25.14 -10.08
N GLU A 117 3.46 -24.20 -9.47
CA GLU A 117 3.58 -23.85 -8.04
C GLU A 117 2.48 -24.44 -7.16
N LEU A 118 1.70 -25.39 -7.66
CA LEU A 118 0.60 -26.06 -6.94
C LEU A 118 1.00 -26.51 -5.51
N PRO A 119 2.17 -27.15 -5.29
CA PRO A 119 2.60 -27.52 -3.94
C PRO A 119 2.80 -26.30 -3.02
N LEU A 120 3.36 -25.21 -3.54
CA LEU A 120 3.56 -23.98 -2.78
C LEU A 120 2.21 -23.32 -2.45
N ILE A 121 1.33 -23.17 -3.44
CA ILE A 121 -0.03 -22.66 -3.26
C ILE A 121 -0.76 -23.44 -2.16
N ASN A 122 -0.69 -24.78 -2.21
CA ASN A 122 -1.33 -25.61 -1.21
C ASN A 122 -0.68 -25.50 0.18
N SER A 123 0.64 -25.28 0.25
CA SER A 123 1.34 -25.00 1.52
C SER A 123 0.93 -23.67 2.17
N LEU A 124 0.37 -22.75 1.38
CA LEU A 124 -0.19 -21.48 1.86
C LEU A 124 -1.65 -21.59 2.31
N GLY A 125 -2.19 -22.82 2.44
CA GLY A 125 -3.53 -23.06 2.97
C GLY A 125 -4.65 -23.10 1.92
N PHE A 126 -4.32 -22.99 0.64
CA PHE A 126 -5.26 -23.26 -0.44
C PHE A 126 -5.43 -24.77 -0.63
N GLY A 127 -6.63 -25.21 -0.98
CA GLY A 127 -6.89 -26.58 -1.42
C GLY A 127 -7.19 -26.60 -2.89
N LEU A 128 -6.22 -26.25 -3.73
CA LEU A 128 -6.40 -26.13 -5.17
C LEU A 128 -5.98 -27.44 -5.87
N GLU A 129 -6.88 -27.97 -6.70
CA GLU A 129 -6.68 -29.22 -7.44
C GLU A 129 -6.92 -29.01 -8.94
N PRO A 130 -6.10 -29.61 -9.84
CA PRO A 130 -6.39 -29.62 -11.27
C PRO A 130 -7.71 -30.33 -11.60
N PHE A 131 -8.49 -29.73 -12.50
CA PHE A 131 -9.74 -30.29 -13.03
C PHE A 131 -9.72 -30.49 -14.56
N GLY A 132 -8.58 -30.19 -15.20
CA GLY A 132 -8.35 -30.38 -16.63
C GLY A 132 -8.57 -29.11 -17.46
N ASN A 133 -8.01 -29.07 -18.67
CA ASN A 133 -8.10 -27.94 -19.60
C ASN A 133 -7.76 -26.56 -18.99
N GLY A 134 -6.77 -26.51 -18.08
CA GLY A 134 -6.39 -25.27 -17.39
C GLY A 134 -7.39 -24.80 -16.33
N THR A 135 -8.36 -25.63 -15.97
CA THR A 135 -9.31 -25.39 -14.88
C THR A 135 -8.85 -26.09 -13.61
N PHE A 136 -9.11 -25.45 -12.48
CA PHE A 136 -8.85 -25.92 -11.13
C PHE A 136 -10.14 -25.94 -10.32
N VAL A 137 -10.13 -26.67 -9.21
CA VAL A 137 -11.20 -26.66 -8.22
C VAL A 137 -10.59 -26.28 -6.88
N LEU A 138 -11.15 -25.25 -6.25
CA LEU A 138 -10.81 -24.80 -4.92
C LEU A 138 -11.69 -25.55 -3.89
N ARG A 139 -11.07 -26.31 -3.00
CA ARG A 139 -11.74 -27.06 -1.92
C ARG A 139 -11.55 -26.45 -0.54
N SER A 140 -10.50 -25.67 -0.34
CA SER A 140 -10.26 -24.95 0.91
C SER A 140 -9.54 -23.63 0.64
N THR A 141 -9.75 -22.67 1.54
CA THR A 141 -9.07 -21.38 1.56
C THR A 141 -8.24 -21.23 2.83
N PRO A 142 -7.24 -20.35 2.85
CA PRO A 142 -6.63 -19.94 4.12
C PRO A 142 -7.71 -19.39 5.08
N CYS A 143 -7.58 -19.68 6.37
CA CYS A 143 -8.56 -19.27 7.37
C CYS A 143 -8.76 -17.74 7.35
N GLY A 144 -10.01 -17.29 7.29
CA GLY A 144 -10.37 -15.87 7.22
C GLY A 144 -10.42 -15.26 5.82
N LEU A 145 -10.16 -16.04 4.77
CA LEU A 145 -10.39 -15.66 3.37
C LEU A 145 -11.65 -16.34 2.84
N GLU A 146 -12.58 -15.55 2.31
CA GLU A 146 -13.76 -16.09 1.62
C GLU A 146 -13.36 -16.67 0.24
N PRO A 147 -14.07 -17.69 -0.29
CA PRO A 147 -13.70 -18.33 -1.56
C PRO A 147 -13.53 -17.37 -2.73
N GLY A 148 -14.39 -16.34 -2.85
CA GLY A 148 -14.29 -15.35 -3.93
C GLY A 148 -13.03 -14.47 -3.84
N GLU A 149 -12.63 -14.11 -2.61
CA GLU A 149 -11.41 -13.35 -2.35
C GLU A 149 -10.17 -14.21 -2.59
N ALA A 150 -10.22 -15.47 -2.14
CA ALA A 150 -9.17 -16.45 -2.38
C ALA A 150 -8.91 -16.67 -3.88
N LEU A 151 -9.97 -16.79 -4.69
CA LEU A 151 -9.83 -16.91 -6.15
C LEU A 151 -9.27 -15.65 -6.80
N SER A 152 -9.59 -14.47 -6.25
CA SER A 152 -9.04 -13.20 -6.75
C SER A 152 -7.54 -13.04 -6.46
N ALA A 153 -7.02 -13.81 -5.49
CA ALA A 153 -5.62 -13.82 -5.10
C ALA A 153 -4.76 -14.86 -5.85
N LEU A 154 -5.37 -15.72 -6.68
CA LEU A 154 -4.75 -16.80 -7.46
C LEU A 154 -4.57 -16.41 -8.93
#